data_AF-A0A6C0HNF0-F1
#
_entry.id   AF-A0A6C0HNF0-F1
#
_cell.length_a   1.000
_cell.length_b   1.000
_cell.length_c   1.000
_cell.angle_alpha   90.00
_cell.angle_beta   90.00
_cell.angle_gamma   90.00
#
_symmetry.space_group_name_H-M   'P 1'
#
loop_
_entity.id
_entity.type
_entity.pdbx_description
1 polymer ?
#
loop_
_entity_poly.entity_id
_entity_poly.type
_entity_poly.pdbx_seq_one_letter_code
_entity_poly.pdbx_strand_id
1 'polypeptide(L)'
;MYLYLGILLIASGCLLWYMEEKNTLLNWTIVSSIGLIAVGAFLLLDSMEHLFKKTSGFEKKKIELYTWHWFYIMGLIFMGTISYTIASYLHLKMDEWTFLKALLIAIPFVFIEYQFMLRGIYYAKEHLLMNSLQILVITTIFCCFNSLLINYFVLQLPMVIWRELLSVVFLLMAFFTSTSI
;
A
#
# COMPACT_ATOMS: atom_id res chain seq x y z
N MET A 1 -19.80 6.06 8.01
CA MET A 1 -20.69 6.00 6.83
C MET A 1 -19.93 6.10 5.51
N TYR A 2 -18.70 6.63 5.51
CA TYR A 2 -17.89 6.83 4.29
C TYR A 2 -17.15 5.58 3.77
N LEU A 3 -17.22 4.43 4.45
CA LEU A 3 -16.50 3.22 4.06
C LEU A 3 -16.97 2.69 2.68
N TYR A 4 -18.28 2.55 2.50
CA TYR A 4 -18.85 2.12 1.22
C TYR A 4 -18.60 3.13 0.09
N LEU A 5 -18.64 4.42 0.42
CA LEU A 5 -18.31 5.48 -0.52
C LEU A 5 -16.85 5.42 -0.95
N GLY A 6 -15.93 5.20 0.00
CA GLY A 6 -14.50 5.04 -0.29
C GLY A 6 -14.22 3.84 -1.20
N ILE A 7 -14.84 2.68 -0.90
CA ILE A 7 -14.74 1.48 -1.75
C ILE A 7 -15.27 1.76 -3.16
N LEU A 8 -16.42 2.42 -3.26
CA LEU A 8 -17.05 2.74 -4.54
C LEU A 8 -16.18 3.68 -5.37
N LEU A 9 -15.60 4.72 -4.76
CA LEU A 9 -14.68 5.64 -5.44
C LEU A 9 -13.41 4.94 -5.93
N ILE A 10 -12.83 4.04 -5.12
CA ILE A 10 -11.67 3.22 -5.55
C ILE A 10 -12.07 2.33 -6.73
N ALA A 11 -13.20 1.63 -6.63
CA ALA A 11 -13.68 0.75 -7.70
C ALA A 11 -13.94 1.52 -9.01
N SER A 12 -14.58 2.69 -8.93
CA SER A 12 -14.82 3.57 -10.07
C SER A 12 -13.52 4.11 -10.66
N GLY A 13 -12.56 4.51 -9.83
CA GLY A 13 -11.24 4.94 -10.27
C GLY A 13 -10.46 3.83 -10.99
N CYS A 14 -10.45 2.62 -10.43
CA CYS A 14 -9.84 1.44 -11.05
C CYS A 14 -10.52 1.05 -12.38
N LEU A 15 -11.86 1.12 -12.44
CA LEU A 15 -12.61 0.88 -13.68
C LEU A 15 -12.27 1.91 -14.75
N LEU A 16 -12.25 3.20 -14.40
CA LEU A 16 -11.84 4.27 -15.31
C LEU A 16 -10.42 4.07 -15.83
N TRP A 17 -9.49 3.65 -14.97
CA TRP A 17 -8.14 3.30 -15.41
C TRP A 17 -8.17 2.14 -16.40
N TYR A 18 -8.88 1.07 -16.06
CA TYR A 18 -8.93 -0.15 -16.85
C TYR A 18 -9.54 0.07 -18.25
N MET A 19 -10.56 0.93 -18.35
CA MET A 19 -11.21 1.25 -19.62
C MET A 19 -10.33 2.12 -20.55
N GLU A 20 -9.33 2.81 -20.01
CA GLU A 20 -8.40 3.63 -20.79
C GLU A 20 -7.29 2.75 -21.41
N GLU A 21 -7.69 1.79 -22.26
CA GLU A 21 -6.77 0.92 -22.98
C GLU A 21 -6.22 1.63 -24.23
N LYS A 22 -4.88 1.76 -24.29
CA LYS A 22 -4.02 2.06 -25.46
C LYS A 22 -3.85 3.54 -25.88
N ASN A 23 -2.61 3.99 -25.72
CA ASN A 23 -1.89 4.97 -26.56
C ASN A 23 -2.14 6.48 -26.44
N THR A 24 -2.81 6.98 -25.39
CA THR A 24 -2.79 8.43 -25.15
C THR A 24 -1.97 8.80 -23.92
N LEU A 25 -0.97 9.66 -24.15
CA LEU A 25 -0.25 10.42 -23.14
C LEU A 25 -1.27 11.02 -22.16
N LEU A 26 -1.11 10.70 -20.87
CA LEU A 26 -1.69 11.39 -19.71
C LEU A 26 -2.96 12.22 -20.01
N ASN A 27 -4.09 11.54 -20.18
CA ASN A 27 -5.39 12.20 -20.39
C ASN A 27 -6.02 12.59 -19.04
N TRP A 28 -6.92 13.57 -19.06
CA TRP A 28 -7.72 13.98 -17.89
C TRP A 28 -8.47 12.81 -17.25
N THR A 29 -8.81 11.77 -18.01
CA THR A 29 -9.41 10.53 -17.48
C THR A 29 -8.47 9.80 -16.53
N ILE A 30 -7.18 9.67 -16.86
CA ILE A 30 -6.17 9.02 -16.01
C ILE A 30 -5.97 9.84 -14.73
N VAL A 31 -5.86 11.16 -14.85
CA VAL A 31 -5.74 12.06 -13.70
C VAL A 31 -6.96 11.96 -12.79
N SER A 32 -8.17 11.91 -13.38
CA SER A 32 -9.43 11.75 -12.64
C SER A 32 -9.52 10.38 -11.96
N SER A 33 -9.09 9.31 -12.65
CA SER A 33 -9.00 7.96 -12.09
C SER A 33 -8.10 7.93 -10.85
N ILE A 34 -6.89 8.50 -10.96
CA ILE A 34 -5.96 8.57 -9.82
C ILE A 34 -6.54 9.40 -8.68
N GLY A 35 -7.18 10.54 -8.97
CA GLY A 35 -7.87 11.37 -7.98
C GLY A 35 -8.97 10.61 -7.24
N LEU A 36 -9.79 9.84 -7.96
CA LEU A 36 -10.85 9.01 -7.37
C LEU A 36 -10.28 7.92 -6.45
N ILE A 37 -9.20 7.25 -6.87
CA ILE A 37 -8.51 6.25 -6.05
C ILE A 37 -7.95 6.90 -4.78
N ALA A 38 -7.29 8.05 -4.89
CA ALA A 38 -6.69 8.74 -3.75
C ALA A 38 -7.74 9.23 -2.74
N VAL A 39 -8.83 9.87 -3.21
CA VAL A 39 -9.92 10.32 -2.35
C VAL A 39 -10.64 9.12 -1.71
N GLY A 40 -10.90 8.06 -2.48
CA GLY A 40 -11.51 6.84 -1.98
C GLY A 40 -10.66 6.15 -0.91
N ALA A 41 -9.34 6.08 -1.11
CA ALA A 41 -8.39 5.55 -0.14
C ALA A 41 -8.38 6.37 1.16
N PHE A 42 -8.43 7.71 1.07
CA PHE A 42 -8.52 8.59 2.23
C PHE A 42 -9.81 8.37 3.04
N LEU A 43 -10.96 8.29 2.38
CA LEU A 43 -12.25 8.04 3.04
C LEU A 43 -12.33 6.66 3.69
N LEU A 44 -11.71 5.67 3.05
CA LEU A 44 -11.60 4.31 3.58
C LEU A 44 -10.71 4.31 4.84
N LEU A 45 -9.55 4.97 4.80
CA LEU A 45 -8.67 5.16 5.95
C LEU A 45 -9.38 5.82 7.14
N ASP A 46 -10.04 6.96 6.91
CA ASP A 46 -10.77 7.70 7.94
C ASP A 46 -11.89 6.85 8.57
N SER A 47 -12.67 6.15 7.73
CA SER A 47 -13.73 5.26 8.19
C SER A 47 -13.21 4.09 9.02
N MET A 48 -12.11 3.47 8.58
CA MET A 48 -11.50 2.37 9.31
C MET A 48 -10.90 2.85 10.64
N GLU A 49 -10.29 4.03 10.68
CA GLU A 49 -9.78 4.64 11.92
C GLU A 49 -10.91 4.93 12.92
N HIS A 50 -12.03 5.48 12.45
CA HIS A 50 -13.20 5.69 13.30
C HIS A 50 -13.77 4.36 13.83
N LEU A 51 -13.82 3.33 12.99
CA LEU A 51 -14.23 1.98 13.41
C LEU A 51 -13.28 1.42 14.48
N PHE A 52 -11.97 1.56 14.27
CA PHE A 52 -10.93 1.14 15.20
C PHE A 52 -11.08 1.81 16.56
N LYS A 53 -11.17 3.16 16.59
CA LYS A 53 -11.39 3.95 17.82
C LYS A 53 -12.70 3.59 18.54
N LYS A 54 -13.76 3.34 17.77
CA LYS A 54 -15.04 2.90 18.35
C LYS A 54 -14.91 1.52 18.99
N THR A 55 -14.23 0.58 18.34
CA THR A 55 -14.03 -0.79 18.87
C THR A 55 -13.11 -0.82 20.08
N SER A 56 -12.09 0.04 20.16
CA SER A 56 -11.19 0.12 21.31
C SER A 56 -11.83 0.74 22.56
N GLY A 57 -12.89 1.53 22.40
CA GLY A 57 -13.67 2.08 23.51
C GLY A 57 -14.70 1.12 24.14
N PHE A 58 -14.99 -0.03 23.52
CA PHE A 58 -15.87 -1.04 24.11
C PHE A 58 -15.07 -2.06 24.92
N GLU A 59 -15.48 -2.32 26.17
CA GLU A 59 -14.96 -3.40 27.03
C GLU A 59 -15.30 -4.81 26.50
N LYS A 60 -14.92 -5.12 25.27
CA LYS A 60 -14.94 -6.49 24.75
C LYS A 60 -13.85 -7.31 25.43
N LYS A 61 -14.04 -8.63 25.49
CA LYS A 61 -13.03 -9.58 26.03
C LYS A 61 -11.64 -9.24 25.45
N LYS A 62 -10.64 -9.05 26.31
CA LYS A 62 -9.28 -8.60 25.95
C LYS A 62 -8.67 -9.34 24.74
N ILE A 63 -8.99 -10.62 24.55
CA ILE A 63 -8.50 -11.45 23.45
C ILE A 63 -9.08 -11.01 22.09
N GLU A 64 -10.38 -10.73 22.02
CA GLU A 64 -11.05 -10.30 20.77
C GLU A 64 -10.60 -8.90 20.34
N LEU A 65 -10.27 -8.04 21.31
CA LEU A 65 -9.76 -6.71 21.04
C LEU A 65 -8.34 -6.77 20.45
N TYR A 66 -7.48 -7.63 20.99
CA TYR A 66 -6.11 -7.81 20.52
C TYR A 66 -6.05 -8.36 19.09
N THR A 67 -6.86 -9.38 18.77
CA THR A 67 -6.91 -9.94 17.41
C THR A 67 -7.43 -8.93 16.39
N TRP A 68 -8.42 -8.12 16.76
CA TRP A 68 -8.91 -7.04 15.91
C TRP A 68 -7.84 -5.97 15.64
N HIS A 69 -7.12 -5.55 16.69
CA HIS A 69 -6.02 -4.59 16.53
C HIS A 69 -4.92 -5.15 15.63
N TRP A 70 -4.54 -6.41 15.83
CA TRP A 70 -3.55 -7.06 14.99
C TRP A 70 -3.98 -7.08 13.53
N PHE A 71 -5.22 -7.50 13.23
CA PHE A 71 -5.74 -7.53 11.87
C PHE A 71 -5.76 -6.14 11.21
N TYR A 72 -6.24 -5.13 11.93
CA TYR A 72 -6.28 -3.75 11.43
C TYR A 72 -4.89 -3.22 11.08
N ILE A 73 -3.94 -3.37 12.01
CA ILE A 73 -2.57 -2.86 11.87
C ILE A 73 -1.84 -3.58 10.74
N MET A 74 -1.95 -4.91 10.68
CA MET A 74 -1.38 -5.68 9.57
C MET A 74 -2.02 -5.29 8.23
N GLY A 75 -3.34 -5.06 8.21
CA GLY A 75 -4.04 -4.58 7.02
C GLY A 75 -3.53 -3.23 6.54
N LEU A 76 -3.26 -2.29 7.45
CA LEU A 76 -2.67 -0.98 7.08
C LEU A 76 -1.29 -1.13 6.44
N ILE A 77 -0.38 -1.89 7.07
CA ILE A 77 0.97 -2.13 6.53
C ILE A 77 0.88 -2.86 5.19
N PHE A 78 -0.02 -3.84 5.07
CA PHE A 78 -0.24 -4.58 3.83
C PHE A 78 -0.74 -3.68 2.69
N MET A 79 -1.70 -2.79 2.94
CA MET A 79 -2.18 -1.83 1.94
C MET A 79 -1.10 -0.82 1.51
N GLY A 80 -0.26 -0.38 2.46
CA GLY A 80 0.91 0.44 2.17
C GLY A 80 1.86 -0.26 1.21
N THR A 81 2.21 -1.51 1.50
CA THR A 81 3.11 -2.31 0.64
C THR A 81 2.53 -2.67 -0.72
N ILE A 82 1.21 -2.87 -0.85
CA ILE A 82 0.55 -2.99 -2.17
C ILE A 82 0.80 -1.73 -3.00
N SER A 83 0.55 -0.56 -2.42
CA SER A 83 0.71 0.73 -3.10
C SER A 83 2.16 0.94 -3.56
N TYR A 84 3.12 0.62 -2.70
CA TYR A 84 4.55 0.64 -3.02
C TYR A 84 4.91 -0.30 -4.19
N THR A 85 4.40 -1.54 -4.17
CA THR A 85 4.70 -2.54 -5.19
C THR A 85 4.09 -2.15 -6.55
N ILE A 86 2.87 -1.61 -6.55
CA ILE A 86 2.22 -1.10 -7.77
C ILE A 86 2.99 0.11 -8.33
N ALA A 87 3.41 1.04 -7.48
CA ALA A 87 4.21 2.19 -7.90
C ALA A 87 5.52 1.75 -8.56
N SER A 88 6.22 0.79 -7.93
CA SER A 88 7.45 0.20 -8.46
C SER A 88 7.22 -0.52 -9.80
N TYR A 89 6.10 -1.23 -9.94
CA TYR A 89 5.71 -1.89 -11.19
C TYR A 89 5.44 -0.89 -12.32
N LEU A 90 4.60 0.12 -12.05
CA LEU A 90 4.29 1.16 -13.02
C LEU A 90 5.56 1.90 -13.45
N HIS A 91 6.50 2.08 -12.51
CA HIS A 91 7.78 2.68 -12.82
C HIS A 91 8.56 1.86 -13.86
N LEU A 92 8.56 0.53 -13.74
CA LEU A 92 9.32 -0.37 -14.62
C LEU A 92 8.66 -0.61 -15.98
N LYS A 93 7.34 -0.48 -16.11
CA LYS A 93 6.61 -0.81 -17.34
C LYS A 93 6.48 0.35 -18.34
N MET A 94 6.74 1.59 -17.94
CA MET A 94 6.54 2.74 -18.83
C MET A 94 7.75 2.97 -19.75
N ASP A 95 7.55 2.81 -21.07
CA ASP A 95 8.60 2.96 -22.08
C ASP A 95 9.06 4.42 -22.30
N GLU A 96 8.19 5.41 -22.04
CA GLU A 96 8.48 6.84 -22.24
C GLU A 96 8.43 7.64 -20.93
N TRP A 97 9.55 7.62 -20.20
CA TRP A 97 9.73 8.41 -19.00
C TRP A 97 9.80 9.90 -19.30
N THR A 98 8.80 10.63 -18.84
CA THR A 98 8.89 12.09 -18.69
C THR A 98 8.77 12.42 -17.22
N PHE A 99 9.49 13.44 -16.76
CA PHE A 99 9.45 13.91 -15.37
C PHE A 99 8.00 14.17 -14.89
N LEU A 100 7.13 14.69 -15.77
CA LEU A 100 5.74 14.95 -15.45
C LEU A 100 4.91 13.67 -15.25
N LYS A 101 5.06 12.66 -16.12
CA LYS A 101 4.39 11.35 -15.98
C LYS A 101 4.82 10.65 -14.70
N ALA A 102 6.12 10.70 -14.40
CA ALA A 102 6.70 10.18 -13.17
C ALA A 102 6.04 10.78 -11.93
N LEU A 103 5.98 12.12 -11.89
CA LEU A 103 5.46 12.87 -10.76
C LEU A 103 3.97 12.59 -10.53
N LEU A 104 3.18 12.52 -11.61
CA LEU A 104 1.73 12.30 -11.54
C LEU A 104 1.35 10.90 -11.09
N ILE A 105 2.18 9.89 -11.37
CA ILE A 105 1.97 8.52 -10.88
C ILE A 105 2.55 8.40 -9.47
N ALA A 106 3.78 8.86 -9.25
CA ALA A 106 4.47 8.67 -7.97
C ALA A 106 3.77 9.41 -6.82
N ILE A 107 3.35 10.67 -7.00
CA ILE A 107 2.77 11.46 -5.90
C ILE A 107 1.55 10.78 -5.26
N PRO A 108 0.54 10.33 -6.02
CA PRO A 108 -0.64 9.70 -5.43
C PRO A 108 -0.33 8.37 -4.74
N PHE A 109 0.52 7.53 -5.35
CA PHE A 109 0.92 6.28 -4.73
C PHE A 109 1.78 6.49 -3.47
N VAL A 110 2.73 7.42 -3.49
CA VAL A 110 3.54 7.80 -2.33
C VAL A 110 2.66 8.39 -1.24
N PHE A 111 1.68 9.22 -1.57
CA PHE A 111 0.77 9.80 -0.59
C PHE A 111 -0.09 8.72 0.08
N ILE A 112 -0.66 7.80 -0.70
CA ILE A 112 -1.43 6.66 -0.19
C ILE A 112 -0.53 5.78 0.68
N GLU A 113 0.60 5.33 0.15
CA GLU A 113 1.60 4.51 0.84
C GLU A 113 1.97 5.14 2.17
N TYR A 114 2.34 6.42 2.18
CA TYR A 114 2.78 7.13 3.36
C TYR A 114 1.68 7.20 4.44
N GLN A 115 0.44 7.46 4.06
CA GLN A 115 -0.69 7.50 5.00
C GLN A 115 -0.97 6.13 5.63
N PHE A 116 -0.98 5.06 4.83
CA PHE A 116 -1.19 3.71 5.33
C PHE A 116 -0.01 3.22 6.18
N MET A 117 1.23 3.43 5.71
CA MET A 117 2.44 2.98 6.40
C MET A 117 2.67 3.71 7.71
N LEU A 118 2.57 5.05 7.75
CA LEU A 118 2.76 5.79 9.00
C LEU A 118 1.75 5.37 10.07
N ARG A 119 0.46 5.27 9.71
CA ARG A 119 -0.59 4.86 10.65
C ARG A 119 -0.39 3.41 11.10
N GLY A 120 -0.03 2.51 10.18
CA GLY A 120 0.31 1.13 10.49
C GLY A 120 1.47 1.02 11.49
N ILE A 121 2.58 1.73 11.24
CA ILE A 121 3.76 1.75 12.11
C ILE A 121 3.42 2.35 13.48
N TYR A 122 2.70 3.48 13.50
CA TYR A 122 2.29 4.17 14.72
C TYR A 122 1.46 3.24 15.61
N TYR A 123 0.40 2.63 15.06
CA TYR A 123 -0.46 1.73 15.81
C TYR A 123 0.22 0.40 16.17
N ALA A 124 1.14 -0.11 15.34
CA ALA A 124 1.95 -1.28 15.68
C ALA A 124 2.81 -1.03 16.92
N LYS A 125 3.41 0.16 17.02
CA LYS A 125 4.22 0.55 18.17
C LYS A 125 3.37 0.80 19.42
N GLU A 126 2.24 1.50 19.28
CA GLU A 126 1.41 1.91 20.42
C GLU A 126 0.51 0.79 20.96
N HIS A 127 -0.10 -0.03 20.09
CA HIS A 127 -1.10 -1.01 20.50
C HIS A 127 -0.62 -2.47 20.46
N LEU A 128 0.35 -2.81 19.62
CA LEU A 128 0.95 -4.15 19.59
C LEU A 128 2.32 -4.22 20.27
N LEU A 129 2.85 -3.07 20.71
CA LEU A 129 4.17 -2.95 21.33
C LEU A 129 5.29 -3.56 20.46
N MET A 130 5.14 -3.49 19.14
CA MET A 130 6.13 -4.02 18.21
C MET A 130 7.36 -3.12 18.15
N ASN A 131 8.55 -3.74 18.11
CA ASN A 131 9.79 -3.02 17.88
C ASN A 131 10.01 -2.72 16.38
N SER A 132 10.90 -1.79 16.06
CA SER A 132 11.15 -1.37 14.67
C SER A 132 11.59 -2.54 13.77
N LEU A 133 12.34 -3.50 14.32
CA LEU A 133 12.82 -4.67 13.58
C LEU A 133 11.69 -5.63 13.22
N GLN A 134 10.73 -5.86 14.12
CA GLN A 134 9.52 -6.66 13.85
C GLN A 134 8.67 -6.02 12.75
N ILE A 135 8.45 -4.71 12.83
CA ILE A 135 7.69 -3.95 11.84
C ILE A 135 8.37 -4.04 10.47
N LEU A 136 9.70 -3.89 10.42
CA LEU A 136 10.48 -4.04 9.21
C LEU A 136 10.32 -5.43 8.60
N VAL A 137 10.54 -6.49 9.40
CA VAL A 137 10.46 -7.87 8.92
C VAL A 137 9.08 -8.15 8.32
N ILE A 138 8.01 -7.71 8.98
CA ILE A 138 6.63 -7.85 8.48
C ILE A 138 6.45 -7.08 7.18
N THR A 139 6.91 -5.84 7.12
CA THR A 139 6.82 -4.99 5.92
C THR A 139 7.55 -5.64 4.75
N THR A 140 8.77 -6.15 4.97
CA THR A 140 9.55 -6.86 3.95
C THR A 140 8.82 -8.11 3.48
N ILE A 141 8.25 -8.92 4.37
CA ILE A 141 7.46 -10.11 4.01
C ILE A 141 6.27 -9.72 3.13
N PHE A 142 5.55 -8.65 3.48
CA PHE A 142 4.42 -8.17 2.67
C PHE A 142 4.87 -7.61 1.32
N CYS A 143 5.98 -6.87 1.25
CA CYS A 143 6.56 -6.44 -0.03
C CYS A 143 6.90 -7.63 -0.92
N CYS A 144 7.53 -8.68 -0.37
CA CYS A 144 7.79 -9.91 -1.12
C CYS A 144 6.51 -10.54 -1.62
N PHE A 145 5.56 -10.78 -0.72
CA PHE A 145 4.29 -11.41 -1.08
C PHE A 145 3.55 -10.63 -2.16
N ASN A 146 3.49 -9.29 -2.06
CA ASN A 146 2.87 -8.44 -3.07
C ASN A 146 3.63 -8.44 -4.41
N SER A 147 4.97 -8.41 -4.38
CA SER A 147 5.80 -8.59 -5.58
C SER A 147 5.51 -9.91 -6.27
N LEU A 148 5.39 -11.00 -5.50
CA LEU A 148 5.04 -12.33 -6.03
C LEU A 148 3.65 -12.34 -6.65
N LEU A 149 2.66 -11.75 -6.00
CA LEU A 149 1.31 -11.65 -6.55
C LEU A 149 1.27 -10.86 -7.86
N ILE A 150 1.96 -9.72 -7.92
CA ILE A 150 2.05 -8.92 -9.15
C ILE A 150 2.79 -9.70 -10.25
N ASN A 151 3.90 -10.34 -9.93
CA ASN A 151 4.65 -11.16 -10.88
C ASN A 151 3.81 -12.31 -11.45
N TYR A 152 3.06 -12.99 -10.60
CA TYR A 152 2.23 -14.14 -10.99
C TYR A 152 0.97 -13.72 -11.77
N PHE A 153 0.18 -12.79 -11.24
CA PHE A 153 -1.12 -12.43 -11.81
C PHE A 153 -1.04 -11.40 -12.93
N VAL A 154 -0.13 -10.41 -12.83
CA VAL A 154 -0.10 -9.25 -13.73
C VAL A 154 0.96 -9.40 -14.81
N LEU A 155 2.18 -9.74 -14.42
CA LEU A 155 3.33 -9.82 -15.33
C LEU A 155 3.44 -11.17 -16.04
N GLN A 156 2.91 -12.24 -15.43
CA GLN A 156 3.01 -13.61 -15.92
C GLN A 156 4.46 -14.03 -16.24
N LEU A 157 5.43 -13.38 -15.58
CA LEU A 157 6.85 -13.66 -15.78
C LEU A 157 7.23 -14.93 -15.02
N PRO A 158 8.15 -15.76 -15.57
CA PRO A 158 8.70 -16.87 -14.82
C PRO A 158 9.38 -16.34 -13.57
N MET A 159 8.94 -16.82 -12.40
CA MET A 159 9.46 -16.41 -11.12
C MET A 159 10.91 -16.89 -10.96
N VAL A 160 11.86 -15.97 -11.02
CA VAL A 160 13.27 -16.26 -10.77
C VAL A 160 13.56 -16.03 -9.29
N ILE A 161 13.50 -17.10 -8.49
CA ILE A 161 13.62 -17.07 -7.02
C ILE A 161 14.86 -16.29 -6.55
N TRP A 162 16.00 -16.45 -7.22
CA TRP A 162 17.24 -15.76 -6.84
C TRP A 162 17.16 -14.23 -6.95
N ARG A 163 16.38 -13.70 -7.91
CA ARG A 163 16.18 -12.26 -8.06
C ARG A 163 15.36 -11.67 -6.91
N GLU A 164 14.32 -12.38 -6.49
CA GLU A 164 13.48 -11.98 -5.35
C GLU A 164 14.25 -12.11 -4.02
N LEU A 165 15.11 -13.12 -3.87
CA LEU A 165 16.01 -13.21 -2.71
C LEU A 165 17.01 -12.04 -2.68
N LEU A 166 17.54 -11.64 -3.84
CA LEU A 166 18.48 -10.53 -3.95
C LEU A 166 17.83 -9.18 -3.60
N SER A 167 16.59 -8.95 -4.03
CA SER A 167 15.85 -7.72 -3.69
C SER A 167 15.57 -7.62 -2.19
N VAL A 168 15.26 -8.74 -1.53
CA VAL A 168 15.12 -8.81 -0.06
C VAL A 168 16.42 -8.43 0.64
N VAL A 169 17.54 -8.99 0.19
CA VAL A 169 18.86 -8.68 0.77
C VAL A 169 19.19 -7.21 0.63
N PHE A 170 18.94 -6.60 -0.53
CA PHE A 170 19.16 -5.16 -0.72
C PHE A 170 18.25 -4.29 0.16
N LEU A 171 16.99 -4.68 0.34
CA LEU A 171 16.05 -3.96 1.18
C LEU A 171 16.46 -4.01 2.66
N LEU A 172 16.90 -5.18 3.13
CA LEU A 172 17.47 -5.35 4.47
C LEU A 172 18.76 -4.54 4.65
N MET A 173 19.67 -4.56 3.66
CA MET A 173 20.91 -3.78 3.71
C MET A 173 20.63 -2.27 3.78
N ALA A 174 19.74 -1.75 2.93
CA ALA A 174 19.37 -0.34 2.91
C ALA A 174 18.82 0.12 4.27
N PHE A 175 18.06 -0.75 4.94
CA PHE A 175 17.57 -0.47 6.28
C PHE A 175 18.69 -0.48 7.32
N PHE A 176 19.53 -1.52 7.33
CA PHE A 176 20.66 -1.60 8.26
C PHE A 176 21.55 -0.37 8.15
N THR A 177 21.87 0.07 6.94
CA THR A 177 22.66 1.29 6.72
C THR A 177 21.93 2.55 7.19
N SER A 178 20.60 2.61 7.08
CA SER A 178 19.83 3.76 7.57
C SER A 178 19.73 3.83 9.10
N THR A 179 19.79 2.69 9.78
CA THR A 179 19.70 2.61 11.25
C THR A 179 21.05 2.63 11.96
N SER A 180 22.14 2.40 11.22
CA SER A 180 23.51 2.50 11.74
C SER A 180 24.09 3.91 11.70
N ILE A 181 23.34 4.88 11.17
CA ILE A 181 23.62 6.32 11.16
C ILE A 181 22.80 6.97 12.27
#